data_AF-A6TTA1-F1
#
_entry.id   AF-A6TTA1-F1
#
_cell.length_a   1.000
_cell.length_b   1.000
_cell.length_c   1.000
_cell.angle_alpha   90.00
_cell.angle_beta   90.00
_cell.angle_gamma   90.00
#
_symmetry.space_group_name_H-M   'P 1'
#
loop_
_entity.id
_entity.type
_entity.pdbx_description
1 polymer ?
#
loop_
_entity_poly.entity_id
_entity_poly.type
_entity_poly.pdbx_seq_one_letter_code
_entity_poly.pdbx_strand_id
1 'polypeptide(L)' 'MEFPFEAEVNEYQEPSCFIQQGDKLKVIKVESEEDLYWIIVEVRFDRFKSYFPLCDLKALYLDDDGKVALYDYRVWFANR' A
#
# COMPACT_ATOMS: atom_id res chain seq x y z
N MET A 1 -6.46 9.85 6.00
CA MET A 1 -6.49 8.55 5.30
C MET A 1 -7.38 7.62 6.09
N GLU A 2 -8.49 7.20 5.50
CA GLU A 2 -9.47 6.32 6.15
C GLU A 2 -9.23 4.87 5.76
N PHE A 3 -9.49 3.94 6.68
CA PHE A 3 -9.42 2.50 6.44
C PHE A 3 -10.78 1.84 6.69
N PRO A 4 -11.12 0.74 5.99
CA PRO A 4 -10.36 0.12 4.91
C PRO A 4 -10.55 0.84 3.56
N PHE A 5 -9.57 0.74 2.66
CA PHE A 5 -9.67 1.28 1.30
C PHE A 5 -9.11 0.32 0.25
N GLU A 6 -9.49 0.49 -1.02
CA GLU A 6 -8.92 -0.29 -2.12
C GLU A 6 -7.72 0.43 -2.74
N ALA A 7 -6.69 -0.34 -3.04
CA ALA A 7 -5.47 0.10 -3.68
C ALA A 7 -5.02 -0.88 -4.77
N GLU A 8 -4.18 -0.39 -5.66
CA GLU A 8 -3.49 -1.18 -6.68
C GLU A 8 -2.00 -1.21 -6.38
N VAL A 9 -1.34 -2.34 -6.63
CA VAL A 9 0.11 -2.45 -6.56
C VAL A 9 0.72 -1.65 -7.72
N ASN A 10 1.42 -0.57 -7.42
CA ASN A 10 1.96 0.34 -8.42
C ASN A 10 3.40 -0.02 -8.83
N GLU A 11 4.17 -0.60 -7.92
CA GLU A 11 5.58 -0.94 -8.15
C GLU A 11 5.78 -2.41 -8.53
N TYR A 12 6.83 -2.68 -9.30
CA TYR A 12 7.26 -4.03 -9.60
C TYR A 12 7.61 -4.80 -8.33
N GLN A 13 7.19 -6.06 -8.26
CA GLN A 13 7.52 -6.97 -7.17
C GLN A 13 8.37 -8.12 -7.73
N GLU A 14 9.26 -8.66 -6.90
CA GLU A 14 10.05 -9.83 -7.29
C GLU A 14 9.12 -10.98 -7.75
N PRO A 15 9.53 -11.83 -8.72
CA PRO A 15 8.66 -12.87 -9.27
C PRO A 15 8.24 -13.94 -8.25
N SER A 16 8.94 -14.02 -7.12
CA SER A 16 8.61 -14.90 -5.99
C SER A 16 7.46 -14.36 -5.11
N CYS A 17 7.11 -13.08 -5.25
CA CYS A 17 5.97 -12.49 -4.54
C CYS A 17 4.65 -12.97 -5.16
N PHE A 18 3.68 -13.35 -4.34
CA PHE A 18 2.37 -13.75 -4.86
C PHE A 18 1.49 -12.56 -5.27
N ILE A 19 1.79 -11.38 -4.72
CA ILE A 19 1.14 -10.11 -5.05
C ILE A 19 2.03 -9.41 -6.07
N GLN A 20 1.48 -9.07 -7.22
CA GLN A 20 2.21 -8.54 -8.37
C GLN A 20 1.70 -7.15 -8.77
N GLN A 21 2.49 -6.44 -9.57
CA GLN A 21 2.11 -5.12 -10.08
C GLN A 21 0.76 -5.17 -10.81
N GLY A 22 -0.12 -4.21 -10.53
CA GLY A 22 -1.48 -4.14 -11.07
C GLY A 22 -2.52 -4.92 -10.27
N ASP A 23 -2.12 -5.74 -9.28
CA ASP A 23 -3.07 -6.42 -8.41
C ASP A 23 -3.83 -5.43 -7.53
N LYS A 24 -5.12 -5.72 -7.32
CA LYS A 24 -5.98 -4.94 -6.43
C LYS A 24 -6.03 -5.55 -5.05
N LEU A 25 -5.75 -4.71 -4.06
CA LEU A 25 -5.70 -5.07 -2.65
C LEU A 25 -6.72 -4.25 -1.87
N LYS A 26 -7.28 -4.84 -0.82
CA LYS A 26 -8.00 -4.09 0.20
C LYS A 26 -7.07 -3.83 1.38
N VAL A 27 -6.71 -2.58 1.59
CA VAL A 27 -5.89 -2.13 2.73
C VAL A 27 -6.78 -2.02 3.96
N ILE A 28 -6.43 -2.73 5.03
CA ILE A 28 -7.28 -2.89 6.22
C ILE A 28 -6.88 -1.93 7.34
N LYS A 29 -5.59 -1.77 7.59
CA LYS A 29 -5.02 -0.91 8.63
C LYS A 29 -3.50 -0.85 8.48
N VAL A 30 -2.88 0.12 9.14
CA VAL A 30 -1.44 0.08 9.44
C VAL A 30 -1.19 -1.01 10.48
N GLU A 31 -0.23 -1.90 10.21
CA GLU A 31 0.17 -2.94 11.16
C GLU A 31 1.40 -2.51 11.95
N SER A 32 2.41 -1.97 11.27
CA SER A 32 3.64 -1.50 11.91
C SER A 32 4.27 -0.33 11.17
N GLU A 33 4.99 0.46 11.95
CA GLU A 33 5.96 1.43 11.49
C GLU A 33 7.31 0.90 11.99
N GLU A 34 7.96 0.05 11.18
CA GLU A 34 9.29 -0.47 11.53
C GLU A 34 10.35 0.63 11.34
N ASP A 35 11.42 0.52 12.14
CA ASP A 35 12.49 1.51 12.33
C ASP A 35 12.70 2.44 11.13
N LEU A 36 12.09 3.63 11.27
CA LEU A 36 12.23 4.75 10.36
C LEU A 36 11.84 4.37 8.91
N TYR A 37 10.56 4.61 8.62
CA TYR A 37 10.01 4.98 7.31
C TYR A 37 9.45 3.86 6.42
N TRP A 38 9.27 2.64 6.93
CA TRP A 38 8.50 1.60 6.25
C TRP A 38 7.13 1.43 6.91
N ILE A 39 6.13 2.15 6.41
CA ILE A 39 4.74 1.88 6.79
C ILE A 39 4.33 0.56 6.15
N ILE A 40 4.11 -0.45 6.99
CA ILE A 40 3.59 -1.76 6.60
C ILE A 40 2.10 -1.81 6.93
N VAL A 41 1.29 -2.19 5.93
CA VAL A 41 -0.16 -2.31 6.08
C VAL A 41 -0.61 -3.75 6.01
N GLU A 42 -1.65 -4.09 6.78
CA GLU A 42 -2.40 -5.32 6.55
C GLU A 42 -3.23 -5.15 5.27
N VAL A 43 -3.11 -6.10 4.34
CA VAL A 43 -3.88 -6.16 3.10
C VAL A 43 -4.65 -7.46 2.98
N ARG A 44 -5.76 -7.40 2.26
CA ARG A 44 -6.47 -8.58 1.75
C ARG A 44 -6.30 -8.65 0.24
N PHE A 45 -5.80 -9.80 -0.21
CA PHE A 45 -5.75 -10.18 -1.61
C PHE A 45 -6.57 -11.45 -1.78
N ASP A 46 -7.71 -11.33 -2.48
CA ASP A 46 -8.74 -12.38 -2.53
C ASP A 46 -9.11 -12.89 -1.11
N ARG A 47 -8.80 -14.15 -0.79
CA ARG A 47 -9.09 -14.78 0.51
C ARG A 47 -7.94 -14.70 1.51
N PHE A 48 -6.78 -14.19 1.09
CA PHE A 48 -5.54 -14.22 1.88
C PHE A 48 -5.31 -12.90 2.60
N LYS A 49 -4.85 -13.02 3.85
CA LYS A 49 -4.27 -11.90 4.61
C LYS A 49 -2.78 -11.86 4.29
N SER A 50 -2.26 -10.67 3.99
CA SER A 50 -0.82 -10.42 3.84
C SER A 50 -0.45 -9.08 4.46
N TYR A 51 0.85 -8.80 4.51
CA TYR A 51 1.43 -7.53 4.91
C TYR A 51 2.20 -6.96 3.74
N PHE A 52 2.03 -5.67 3.46
CA PHE A 52 2.59 -5.07 2.25
C PHE A 52 3.10 -3.65 2.52
N PRO A 53 4.18 -3.21 1.83
CA PRO A 53 4.66 -1.83 1.95
C PRO A 53 3.62 -0.85 1.41
N LEU A 54 3.27 0.17 2.19
CA LEU A 54 2.32 1.20 1.75
C LEU A 54 2.87 2.02 0.56
N CYS A 55 4.19 2.16 0.46
CA CYS A 55 4.85 2.94 -0.59
C CYS A 55 4.67 2.33 -1.99
N ASP A 56 4.35 1.04 -2.05
CA ASP A 56 4.18 0.31 -3.30
C ASP A 56 2.73 0.35 -3.79
N LEU A 57 1.83 1.00 -3.04
CA LEU A 57 0.39 0.99 -3.29
C LEU A 57 -0.14 2.33 -3.81
N LYS A 58 -1.03 2.30 -4.80
CA LYS A 58 -1.78 3.47 -5.28
C LYS A 58 -3.25 3.33 -4.88
N ALA A 59 -3.80 4.30 -4.15
CA ALA A 59 -5.21 4.28 -3.76
C ALA A 59 -6.14 4.41 -4.97
N LEU A 60 -7.14 3.52 -5.03
CA LEU A 60 -8.22 3.56 -6.03
C LEU A 60 -9.43 4.31 -5.47
N TYR A 61 -9.86 3.97 -4.25
CA TYR A 61 -11.06 4.50 -3.61
C TYR A 61 -10.74 5.10 -2.24
N LEU A 62 -10.06 6.25 -2.27
CA LEU A 62 -9.94 7.20 -1.17
C LEU A 62 -10.51 8.56 -1.60
N ASP A 63 -10.83 9.40 -0.61
CA ASP A 63 -11.05 10.82 -0.82
C ASP A 63 -9.79 11.51 -1.35
N ASP A 64 -9.95 12.76 -1.79
CA ASP A 64 -8.84 13.50 -2.40
C ASP A 64 -7.69 13.70 -1.40
N ASP A 65 -8.00 14.01 -0.13
CA ASP A 65 -7.02 14.15 0.93
C ASP A 65 -6.25 12.84 1.19
N GLY A 66 -6.94 11.69 1.20
CA GLY A 66 -6.31 10.38 1.36
C GLY A 66 -5.45 9.97 0.17
N LYS A 67 -5.88 10.28 -1.06
CA LYS A 67 -5.09 10.04 -2.28
C LYS A 67 -3.82 10.89 -2.29
N VAL A 68 -3.92 12.18 -1.93
CA VAL A 68 -2.79 13.09 -1.84
C VAL A 68 -1.81 12.60 -0.76
N ALA A 69 -2.30 12.28 0.44
CA ALA A 69 -1.44 11.80 1.52
C ALA A 69 -0.66 10.52 1.15
N LEU A 70 -1.31 9.56 0.48
CA LEU A 70 -0.63 8.35 0.00
C LEU A 70 0.38 8.67 -1.09
N TYR A 71 0.02 9.51 -2.06
CA TYR A 71 0.93 9.91 -3.13
C TYR A 71 2.16 10.64 -2.58
N ASP A 72 1.98 11.60 -1.68
CA ASP A 72 3.06 12.36 -1.06
C ASP A 72 4.00 11.45 -0.28
N TYR A 73 3.45 10.48 0.48
CA TYR A 73 4.25 9.48 1.17
C TYR A 73 5.11 8.67 0.19
N ARG A 74 4.55 8.23 -0.94
CA ARG A 74 5.29 7.49 -1.97
C ARG A 74 6.41 8.31 -2.60
N VAL A 75 6.11 9.56 -2.96
CA VAL A 75 7.08 10.47 -3.55
C VAL A 75 8.21 10.75 -2.56
N TRP A 76 7.88 11.03 -1.30
CA TRP A 76 8.88 11.21 -0.25
C TRP A 76 9.75 9.96 -0.07
N PHE A 77 9.15 8.77 -0.05
CA PHE A 77 9.85 7.50 0.09
C PHE A 77 10.83 7.24 -1.07
N ALA A 78 10.40 7.51 -2.31
CA ALA A 78 11.22 7.31 -3.50
C ALA A 78 12.38 8.34 -3.65
N ASN A 79 12.29 9.50 -2.99
CA ASN A 79 13.33 10.54 -3.01
C ASN A 79 14.33 10.42 -1.87
N ARG A 80 14.23 9.38 -1.03
CA ARG A 80 15.18 9.10 0.04
C ARG A 80 16.35 8.25 -0.45
#